data_AF-A0A943LG26-F1
#
_entry.id   AF-A0A943LG26-F1
#
_cell.length_a   1.000
_cell.length_b   1.000
_cell.length_c   1.000
_cell.angle_alpha   90.00
_cell.angle_beta   90.00
_cell.angle_gamma   90.00
#
_symmetry.space_group_name_H-M   'P 1'
#
loop_
_entity.id
_entity.type
_entity.pdbx_description
1 polymer ?
#
loop_
_entity_poly.entity_id
_entity_poly.type
_entity_poly.pdbx_seq_one_letter_code
_entity_poly.pdbx_strand_id
1 'polypeptide(L)'
;MDILCEIQKNYNNFSDKEKDIADYIINQNESINNISINNLAERIGTSSSTITRFSRKIGCESFVELKIKLSNVQSNFKDENEDSILTDVYDYYSEAVERNKYLIKKEDIDKVVKKIKTAKRIHIYGVGSSGLSAIEMMQRLLRMGFNVNSITDSHMMIIDSTIVKKDDLVIGISIGGETAAVNKALEISKENGASVISITSFEGSTITSFGDIILLVYNSAFVDVERFINTQFSIMYLLDLICISLLRYGELRNKMRKTVDAIRGHQ
;
A
#
# COMPACT_ATOMS: atom_id res chain seq x y z
N MET A 1 1.97 4.34 18.34
CA MET A 1 1.07 4.70 17.22
C MET A 1 1.84 5.60 16.30
N ASP A 2 1.90 5.24 15.03
CA ASP A 2 2.62 5.98 14.00
C ASP A 2 1.69 7.02 13.36
N ILE A 3 1.96 8.31 13.58
CA ILE A 3 1.03 9.37 13.22
C ILE A 3 0.92 9.57 11.70
N LEU A 4 2.01 9.37 10.95
CA LEU A 4 1.97 9.47 9.48
C LEU A 4 1.14 8.34 8.88
N CYS A 5 1.25 7.14 9.44
CA CYS A 5 0.38 6.02 9.05
C CYS A 5 -1.10 6.32 9.32
N GLU A 6 -1.45 6.95 10.45
CA GLU A 6 -2.84 7.30 10.74
C GLU A 6 -3.38 8.42 9.83
N ILE A 7 -2.55 9.41 9.48
CA ILE A 7 -2.90 10.44 8.48
C ILE A 7 -3.14 9.77 7.12
N GLN A 8 -2.25 8.89 6.67
CA GLN A 8 -2.39 8.18 5.40
C GLN A 8 -3.69 7.39 5.35
N LYS A 9 -3.96 6.52 6.33
CA LYS A 9 -5.17 5.68 6.32
C LYS A 9 -6.45 6.49 6.11
N ASN A 10 -6.54 7.64 6.79
CA ASN A 10 -7.73 8.48 6.84
C ASN A 10 -7.78 9.56 5.76
N TYR A 11 -6.75 9.70 4.93
CA TYR A 11 -6.58 10.81 4.00
C TYR A 11 -7.82 11.05 3.10
N ASN A 12 -8.39 9.98 2.55
CA ASN A 12 -9.57 10.08 1.68
C ASN A 12 -10.85 10.51 2.42
N ASN A 13 -10.89 10.40 3.75
CA ASN A 13 -12.01 10.78 4.61
C ASN A 13 -11.86 12.21 5.19
N PHE A 14 -10.79 12.92 4.85
CA PHE A 14 -10.58 14.29 5.25
C PHE A 14 -11.38 15.26 4.36
N SER A 15 -11.92 16.31 4.98
CA SER A 15 -12.40 17.49 4.24
C SER A 15 -11.25 18.18 3.51
N ASP A 16 -11.53 19.04 2.53
CA ASP A 16 -10.48 19.74 1.78
C ASP A 16 -9.51 20.48 2.70
N LYS A 17 -10.03 21.16 3.73
CA LYS A 17 -9.20 21.84 4.73
C LYS A 17 -8.41 20.90 5.65
N GLU A 18 -8.88 19.69 5.88
CA GLU A 18 -8.12 18.67 6.61
C GLU A 18 -7.05 18.03 5.73
N LYS A 19 -7.29 17.90 4.41
CA LYS A 19 -6.27 17.48 3.43
C LYS A 19 -5.17 18.52 3.32
N ASP A 20 -5.51 19.82 3.24
CA ASP A 20 -4.52 20.90 3.28
C ASP A 20 -3.62 20.81 4.54
N ILE A 21 -4.19 20.45 5.70
CA ILE A 21 -3.44 20.23 6.94
C ILE A 21 -2.54 18.98 6.82
N ALA A 22 -3.08 17.86 6.33
CA ALA A 22 -2.32 16.63 6.14
C ALA A 22 -1.14 16.85 5.17
N ASP A 23 -1.39 17.48 4.02
CA ASP A 23 -0.38 17.78 3.01
C ASP A 23 0.70 18.71 3.56
N TYR A 24 0.34 19.71 4.37
CA TYR A 24 1.31 20.55 5.05
C TYR A 24 2.20 19.74 6.00
N ILE A 25 1.62 18.81 6.77
CA ILE A 25 2.38 17.95 7.69
C ILE A 25 3.35 17.04 6.93
N ILE A 26 2.92 16.49 5.80
CA ILE A 26 3.69 15.53 4.99
C ILE A 26 4.85 16.22 4.26
N ASN A 27 4.59 17.40 3.69
CA ASN A 27 5.55 18.07 2.79
C ASN A 27 6.56 18.99 3.50
N GLN A 28 6.37 19.32 4.79
CA GLN A 28 7.20 20.31 5.50
C GLN A 28 7.61 19.79 6.87
N ASN A 29 8.62 18.90 6.87
CA ASN A 29 9.01 18.24 8.10
C ASN A 29 9.53 19.24 9.17
N GLU A 30 10.51 20.10 8.86
CA GLU A 30 11.10 20.96 9.89
C GLU A 30 10.18 22.08 10.43
N SER A 31 9.22 22.58 9.63
CA SER A 31 8.45 23.77 10.00
C SER A 31 7.41 23.52 11.09
N ILE A 32 6.94 22.29 11.28
CA ILE A 32 5.77 22.04 12.15
C ILE A 32 6.12 21.98 13.63
N ASN A 33 7.33 21.54 14.00
CA ASN A 33 7.73 21.41 15.41
C ASN A 33 7.67 22.77 16.14
N ASN A 34 8.05 23.83 15.43
CA ASN A 34 8.17 25.18 16.00
C ASN A 34 6.99 26.11 15.69
N ILE A 35 6.01 25.69 14.88
CA ILE A 35 4.85 26.53 14.56
C ILE A 35 3.82 26.54 15.70
N SER A 36 3.17 27.69 15.90
CA SER A 36 1.99 27.81 16.76
C SER A 36 0.73 27.37 16.00
N ILE A 37 -0.32 26.95 16.71
CA ILE A 37 -1.57 26.54 16.05
C ILE A 37 -2.21 27.68 15.25
N ASN A 38 -2.06 28.93 15.71
CA ASN A 38 -2.61 30.10 15.03
C ASN A 38 -1.84 30.40 13.73
N ASN A 39 -0.51 30.33 13.78
CA ASN A 39 0.31 30.55 12.59
C ASN A 39 0.09 29.45 11.55
N LEU A 40 -0.10 28.20 11.99
CA LEU A 40 -0.46 27.10 11.09
C LEU A 40 -1.84 27.31 10.47
N ALA A 41 -2.81 27.78 11.26
CA ALA A 41 -4.16 28.10 10.78
C ALA A 41 -4.12 29.19 9.70
N GLU A 42 -3.35 30.25 9.93
CA GLU A 42 -3.16 31.34 8.97
C GLU A 42 -2.50 30.86 7.67
N ARG A 43 -1.42 30.09 7.75
CA ARG A 43 -0.71 29.56 6.57
C ARG A 43 -1.58 28.68 5.67
N ILE A 44 -2.43 27.85 6.27
CA ILE A 44 -3.33 26.94 5.54
C ILE A 44 -4.63 27.65 5.11
N GLY A 45 -4.92 28.83 5.66
CA GLY A 45 -6.20 29.50 5.47
C GLY A 45 -7.35 28.72 6.12
N THR A 46 -7.17 28.32 7.38
CA THR A 46 -8.16 27.62 8.21
C THR A 46 -8.24 28.22 9.61
N SER A 47 -8.95 27.58 10.54
CA SER A 47 -9.06 28.01 11.94
C SER A 47 -8.33 27.06 12.89
N SER A 48 -7.85 27.59 14.02
CA SER A 48 -7.19 26.78 15.07
C SER A 48 -8.11 25.67 15.61
N SER A 49 -9.43 25.89 15.60
CA SER A 49 -10.42 24.86 15.95
C SER A 49 -10.45 23.72 14.93
N THR A 50 -10.23 24.00 13.64
CA THR A 50 -10.13 22.97 12.59
C THR A 50 -8.87 22.12 12.77
N ILE A 51 -7.73 22.73 13.06
CA ILE A 51 -6.48 21.99 13.36
C ILE A 51 -6.62 21.13 14.63
N THR A 52 -7.33 21.63 15.64
CA THR A 52 -7.62 20.86 16.87
C THR A 52 -8.52 19.66 16.56
N ARG A 53 -9.58 19.84 15.75
CA ARG A 53 -10.44 18.74 15.31
C ARG A 53 -9.66 17.71 14.48
N PHE A 54 -8.82 18.17 13.55
CA PHE A 54 -7.95 17.31 12.76
C PHE A 54 -7.04 16.47 13.67
N SER A 55 -6.35 17.09 14.63
CA SER A 55 -5.47 16.40 15.59
C SER A 55 -6.21 15.29 16.34
N ARG A 56 -7.43 15.57 16.81
CA ARG A 56 -8.30 14.58 17.47
C ARG A 56 -8.76 13.47 16.53
N LYS A 57 -9.07 13.79 15.27
CA LYS A 57 -9.50 12.83 14.26
C LYS A 57 -8.41 11.79 13.95
N ILE A 58 -7.13 12.14 14.06
CA ILE A 58 -5.98 11.23 13.89
C ILE A 58 -5.43 10.68 15.21
N GLY A 59 -6.19 10.77 16.31
CA GLY A 59 -5.86 10.12 17.58
C GLY A 59 -4.90 10.89 18.50
N CYS A 60 -4.85 12.23 18.39
CA CYS A 60 -4.14 13.11 19.33
C CYS A 60 -5.14 13.96 20.13
N GLU A 61 -4.94 14.09 21.43
CA GLU A 61 -5.74 14.93 22.33
C GLU A 61 -5.64 16.42 21.98
N SER A 62 -4.48 16.84 21.45
CA SER A 62 -4.19 18.23 21.12
C SER A 62 -3.20 18.38 19.95
N PHE A 63 -3.10 19.60 19.42
CA PHE A 63 -2.07 19.96 18.44
C PHE A 63 -0.65 19.83 19.03
N VAL A 64 -0.47 20.08 20.33
CA VAL A 64 0.84 19.92 20.99
C VAL A 64 1.27 18.45 20.98
N GLU A 65 0.35 17.53 21.27
CA GLU A 65 0.63 16.10 21.19
C GLU A 65 0.94 15.65 19.76
N LEU A 66 0.21 16.18 18.76
CA LEU A 66 0.52 15.95 17.34
C LEU A 66 1.97 16.35 17.03
N LYS A 67 2.41 17.53 17.46
CA LYS A 67 3.80 17.96 17.26
C LYS A 67 4.80 17.01 17.89
N ILE A 68 4.59 16.62 19.16
CA ILE A 68 5.48 15.68 19.86
C ILE A 68 5.60 14.36 19.10
N LYS A 69 4.49 13.82 18.57
CA LYS A 69 4.51 12.59 17.77
C LYS A 69 5.26 12.75 16.44
N LEU A 70 5.17 13.91 15.79
CA LEU A 70 5.88 14.23 14.55
C LEU A 70 7.38 14.47 14.75
N SER A 71 7.78 15.07 15.87
CA SER A 71 9.20 15.32 16.18
C SER A 71 10.04 14.04 16.21
N ASN A 72 9.43 12.92 16.61
CA ASN A 72 10.09 11.61 16.67
C ASN A 72 10.26 10.94 15.29
N VAL A 73 9.59 11.47 14.26
CA VAL A 73 9.58 10.92 12.91
C VAL A 73 10.64 11.57 12.01
N GLN A 74 11.02 12.82 12.27
CA GLN A 74 11.73 13.69 11.32
C GLN A 74 13.27 13.64 11.39
N SER A 75 13.85 12.69 12.11
CA SER A 75 15.29 12.72 12.43
C SER A 75 16.25 12.48 11.25
N ASN A 76 15.79 12.13 10.05
CA ASN A 76 16.64 11.45 9.06
C ASN A 76 16.88 12.14 7.70
N PHE A 77 16.25 13.27 7.37
CA PHE A 77 16.53 13.94 6.09
C PHE A 77 17.30 15.24 6.31
N LYS A 78 18.64 15.15 6.33
CA LYS A 78 19.54 16.32 6.45
C LYS A 78 20.51 16.44 5.29
N ASP A 79 20.61 17.69 4.84
CA ASP A 79 21.63 18.33 4.00
C ASP A 79 21.89 17.78 2.59
N GLU A 80 21.69 18.66 1.61
CA GLU A 80 22.07 18.52 0.20
C GLU A 80 23.60 18.50 0.04
N ASN A 81 24.24 17.42 0.47
CA ASN A 81 25.62 17.12 0.08
C ASN A 81 25.59 16.16 -1.12
N GLU A 82 26.34 16.46 -2.18
CA GLU A 82 26.37 15.66 -3.43
C GLU A 82 26.74 14.17 -3.25
N ASP A 83 27.31 13.78 -2.09
CA ASP A 83 27.60 12.39 -1.71
C ASP A 83 26.42 11.66 -1.00
N SER A 84 25.21 12.24 -0.95
CA SER A 84 24.07 11.73 -0.15
C SER A 84 23.19 10.67 -0.83
N ILE A 85 23.25 10.48 -2.15
CA ILE A 85 22.24 9.69 -2.89
C ILE A 85 22.09 8.25 -2.35
N LEU A 86 23.21 7.61 -1.97
CA LEU A 86 23.17 6.26 -1.37
C LEU A 86 22.42 6.24 -0.04
N THR A 87 22.64 7.27 0.78
CA THR A 87 21.96 7.46 2.06
C THR A 87 20.49 7.79 1.85
N ASP A 88 20.16 8.67 0.91
CA ASP A 88 18.78 9.06 0.61
C ASP A 88 17.92 7.86 0.21
N VAL A 89 18.41 7.03 -0.72
CA VAL A 89 17.71 5.80 -1.13
C VAL A 89 17.60 4.80 0.02
N TYR A 90 18.65 4.67 0.83
CA TYR A 90 18.64 3.80 2.01
C TYR A 90 17.59 4.25 3.03
N ASP A 91 17.53 5.54 3.35
CA ASP A 91 16.60 6.11 4.32
C ASP A 91 15.16 6.00 3.83
N TYR A 92 14.92 6.31 2.54
CA TYR A 92 13.62 6.12 1.91
C TYR A 92 13.12 4.68 2.01
N TYR A 93 13.95 3.70 1.65
CA TYR A 93 13.57 2.29 1.74
C TYR A 93 13.44 1.83 3.20
N SER A 94 14.30 2.31 4.10
CA SER A 94 14.23 1.96 5.52
C SER A 94 12.93 2.45 6.15
N GLU A 95 12.54 3.70 5.88
CA GLU A 95 11.26 4.25 6.33
C GLU A 95 10.09 3.48 5.70
N ALA A 96 10.11 3.23 4.39
CA ALA A 96 9.06 2.45 3.75
C ALA A 96 8.90 1.06 4.41
N VAL A 97 10.00 0.34 4.69
CA VAL A 97 9.94 -0.94 5.40
C VAL A 97 9.35 -0.79 6.81
N GLU A 98 9.81 0.21 7.57
CA GLU A 98 9.34 0.44 8.94
C GLU A 98 7.84 0.75 9.00
N ARG A 99 7.36 1.66 8.15
CA ARG A 99 5.95 2.04 8.08
C ARG A 99 5.07 0.88 7.60
N ASN A 100 5.52 0.12 6.60
CA ASN A 100 4.80 -1.08 6.16
C ASN A 100 4.72 -2.13 7.28
N LYS A 101 5.78 -2.31 8.08
CA LYS A 101 5.75 -3.20 9.25
C LYS A 101 4.70 -2.76 10.28
N TYR A 102 4.43 -1.46 10.41
CA TYR A 102 3.35 -0.96 11.27
C TYR A 102 1.95 -1.18 10.66
N LEU A 103 1.80 -1.01 9.35
CA LEU A 103 0.50 -1.14 8.67
C LEU A 103 0.06 -2.60 8.49
N ILE A 104 1.00 -3.49 8.16
CA ILE A 104 0.72 -4.87 7.77
C ILE A 104 0.66 -5.76 9.01
N LYS A 105 -0.51 -6.34 9.27
CA LYS A 105 -0.72 -7.29 10.36
C LYS A 105 -0.45 -8.71 9.89
N LYS A 106 0.20 -9.49 10.75
CA LYS A 106 0.50 -10.90 10.49
C LYS A 106 -0.78 -11.70 10.22
N GLU A 107 -1.85 -11.42 10.96
CA GLU A 107 -3.12 -12.12 10.83
C GLU A 107 -3.74 -11.95 9.44
N ASP A 108 -3.55 -10.79 8.82
CA ASP A 108 -4.05 -10.52 7.46
C ASP A 108 -3.20 -11.24 6.41
N ILE A 109 -1.87 -11.31 6.60
CA ILE A 109 -1.00 -12.17 5.78
C ILE A 109 -1.43 -13.63 5.88
N ASP A 110 -1.70 -14.15 7.08
CA ASP A 110 -2.12 -15.54 7.28
C ASP A 110 -3.46 -15.83 6.56
N LYS A 111 -4.42 -14.89 6.59
CA LYS A 111 -5.67 -14.98 5.82
C LYS A 111 -5.42 -15.02 4.31
N VAL A 112 -4.55 -14.14 3.80
CA VAL A 112 -4.21 -14.09 2.37
C VAL A 112 -3.51 -15.36 1.91
N VAL A 113 -2.53 -15.85 2.67
CA VAL A 113 -1.84 -17.13 2.40
C VAL A 113 -2.84 -18.28 2.34
N LYS A 114 -3.81 -18.33 3.26
CA LYS A 114 -4.87 -19.34 3.24
C LYS A 114 -5.71 -19.24 1.96
N LYS A 115 -6.15 -18.04 1.57
CA LYS A 115 -6.94 -17.82 0.35
C LYS A 115 -6.18 -18.23 -0.91
N ILE A 116 -4.91 -17.82 -1.04
CA ILE A 116 -4.04 -18.19 -2.18
C ILE A 116 -3.91 -19.71 -2.28
N LYS A 117 -3.69 -20.41 -1.16
CA LYS A 117 -3.53 -21.88 -1.17
C LYS A 117 -4.78 -22.64 -1.57
N THR A 118 -5.96 -22.12 -1.26
CA THR A 118 -7.24 -22.81 -1.52
C THR A 118 -7.88 -22.41 -2.85
N ALA A 119 -7.41 -21.35 -3.50
CA ALA A 119 -7.98 -20.86 -4.75
C ALA A 119 -7.73 -21.83 -5.91
N LYS A 120 -8.75 -22.04 -6.75
CA LYS A 120 -8.61 -22.80 -8.00
C LYS A 120 -7.88 -22.01 -9.07
N ARG A 121 -8.21 -20.72 -9.20
CA ARG A 121 -7.57 -19.75 -10.08
C ARG A 121 -7.35 -18.45 -9.32
N ILE A 122 -6.27 -17.76 -9.63
CA ILE A 122 -5.92 -16.47 -9.05
C ILE A 122 -5.83 -15.44 -10.17
N HIS A 123 -6.58 -14.36 -10.05
CA HIS A 123 -6.62 -13.26 -11.01
C HIS A 123 -6.07 -12.01 -10.32
N ILE A 124 -5.05 -11.37 -10.90
CA ILE A 124 -4.40 -10.20 -10.32
C ILE A 124 -4.59 -9.01 -11.24
N TYR A 125 -5.22 -7.95 -10.75
CA TYR A 125 -5.54 -6.75 -11.51
C TYR A 125 -4.71 -5.56 -11.03
N GLY A 126 -4.12 -4.82 -11.96
CA GLY A 126 -3.46 -3.55 -11.70
C GLY A 126 -3.08 -2.85 -13.01
N VAL A 127 -3.09 -1.52 -13.03
CA VAL A 127 -2.71 -0.71 -14.20
C VAL A 127 -1.38 0.01 -13.92
N GLY A 128 -0.60 0.31 -14.96
CA GLY A 128 0.65 1.06 -14.85
C GLY A 128 1.65 0.38 -13.92
N SER A 129 2.24 1.14 -12.99
CA SER A 129 3.20 0.60 -12.01
C SER A 129 2.60 -0.48 -11.11
N SER A 130 1.31 -0.38 -10.76
CA SER A 130 0.61 -1.46 -10.03
C SER A 130 0.36 -2.68 -10.90
N GLY A 131 0.27 -2.52 -12.23
CA GLY A 131 0.26 -3.62 -13.19
C GLY A 131 1.59 -4.36 -13.24
N LEU A 132 2.73 -3.66 -13.15
CA LEU A 132 4.05 -4.31 -13.03
C LEU A 132 4.16 -5.11 -11.74
N SER A 133 3.67 -4.57 -10.62
CA SER A 133 3.58 -5.30 -9.35
C SER A 133 2.68 -6.53 -9.44
N ALA A 134 1.57 -6.46 -10.20
CA ALA A 134 0.69 -7.59 -10.45
C ALA A 134 1.39 -8.70 -11.26
N ILE A 135 2.16 -8.33 -12.29
CA ILE A 135 2.97 -9.26 -13.09
C ILE A 135 4.02 -9.94 -12.20
N GLU A 136 4.72 -9.19 -11.35
CA GLU A 136 5.71 -9.74 -10.43
C GLU A 136 5.07 -10.75 -9.46
N MET A 137 3.92 -10.41 -8.87
CA MET A 137 3.17 -11.33 -8.01
C MET A 137 2.75 -12.60 -8.76
N MET A 138 2.25 -12.47 -9.99
CA MET A 138 1.90 -13.60 -10.84
C MET A 138 3.11 -14.51 -11.07
N GLN A 139 4.27 -13.96 -11.45
CA GLN A 139 5.47 -14.76 -11.72
C GLN A 139 5.93 -15.55 -10.48
N ARG A 140 5.91 -14.94 -9.29
CA ARG A 140 6.29 -15.60 -8.04
C ARG A 140 5.33 -16.73 -7.67
N LEU A 141 4.02 -16.49 -7.79
CA LEU A 141 3.00 -17.50 -7.53
C LEU A 141 3.06 -18.64 -8.56
N LEU A 142 3.31 -18.32 -9.83
CA LEU A 142 3.46 -19.32 -10.89
C LEU A 142 4.64 -20.26 -10.61
N ARG A 143 5.77 -19.74 -10.11
CA ARG A 143 6.92 -20.59 -9.69
C ARG A 143 6.53 -21.58 -8.59
N MET A 144 5.62 -21.19 -7.70
CA MET A 144 5.08 -22.07 -6.65
C MET A 144 3.97 -23.02 -7.15
N GLY A 145 3.68 -23.00 -8.45
CA GLY A 145 2.73 -23.90 -9.14
C GLY A 145 1.27 -23.57 -8.87
N PHE A 146 0.96 -22.29 -8.65
CA PHE A 146 -0.42 -21.78 -8.63
C PHE A 146 -0.91 -21.51 -10.06
N ASN A 147 -2.21 -21.72 -10.30
CA ASN A 147 -2.86 -21.28 -11.52
C ASN A 147 -3.22 -19.80 -11.36
N VAL A 148 -2.38 -18.93 -11.88
CA VAL A 148 -2.43 -17.48 -11.65
C VAL A 148 -2.21 -16.74 -12.96
N ASN A 149 -2.94 -15.65 -13.16
CA ASN A 149 -2.72 -14.72 -14.25
C ASN A 149 -2.80 -13.27 -13.74
N SER A 150 -1.97 -12.39 -14.31
CA SER A 150 -2.08 -10.95 -14.14
C SER A 150 -2.72 -10.33 -15.37
N ILE A 151 -3.73 -9.47 -15.17
CA ILE A 151 -4.39 -8.72 -16.23
C ILE A 151 -4.10 -7.25 -15.98
N THR A 152 -3.43 -6.60 -16.93
CA THR A 152 -2.99 -5.20 -16.79
C THR A 152 -3.66 -4.24 -17.78
N ASP A 153 -4.43 -4.77 -18.73
CA ASP A 153 -5.29 -4.00 -19.60
C ASP A 153 -6.67 -3.77 -18.95
N SER A 154 -7.11 -2.51 -18.93
CA SER A 154 -8.33 -2.09 -18.25
C SER A 154 -9.60 -2.76 -18.78
N HIS A 155 -9.72 -2.97 -20.09
CA HIS A 155 -10.90 -3.62 -20.67
C HIS A 155 -10.87 -5.12 -20.40
N MET A 156 -9.70 -5.73 -20.52
CA MET A 156 -9.52 -7.16 -20.23
C MET A 156 -9.80 -7.47 -18.75
N MET A 157 -9.47 -6.58 -17.80
CA MET A 157 -9.83 -6.80 -16.39
C MET A 157 -11.34 -6.95 -16.20
N ILE A 158 -12.12 -6.07 -16.87
CA ILE A 158 -13.58 -6.11 -16.79
C ILE A 158 -14.09 -7.40 -17.43
N ILE A 159 -13.60 -7.77 -18.62
CA ILE A 159 -14.00 -9.01 -19.30
C ILE A 159 -13.68 -10.23 -18.43
N ASP A 160 -12.44 -10.33 -17.92
CA ASP A 160 -11.99 -11.45 -17.08
C ASP A 160 -12.80 -11.55 -15.77
N SER A 161 -13.15 -10.41 -15.16
CA SER A 161 -13.97 -10.39 -13.94
C SER A 161 -15.38 -10.98 -14.13
N THR A 162 -15.92 -11.01 -15.36
CA THR A 162 -17.24 -11.60 -15.62
C THR A 162 -17.24 -13.13 -15.62
N ILE A 163 -16.06 -13.76 -15.71
CA ILE A 163 -15.91 -15.23 -15.81
C ILE A 163 -15.26 -15.88 -14.59
N VAL A 164 -14.95 -15.09 -13.55
CA VAL A 164 -14.51 -15.60 -12.25
C VAL A 164 -15.67 -16.30 -11.53
N LYS A 165 -15.34 -17.21 -10.63
CA LYS A 165 -16.31 -18.06 -9.92
C LYS A 165 -15.98 -18.09 -8.42
N LYS A 166 -16.92 -18.62 -7.63
CA LYS A 166 -16.81 -18.74 -6.17
C LYS A 166 -15.54 -19.40 -5.60
N ASP A 167 -14.88 -20.24 -6.38
CA ASP A 167 -13.67 -20.97 -5.95
C ASP A 167 -12.38 -20.25 -6.40
N ASP A 168 -12.51 -19.11 -7.08
CA ASP A 168 -11.40 -18.29 -7.53
C ASP A 168 -11.09 -17.17 -6.52
N LEU A 169 -9.88 -16.65 -6.64
CA LEU A 169 -9.38 -15.50 -5.88
C LEU A 169 -9.05 -14.37 -6.84
N VAL A 170 -9.54 -13.17 -6.52
CA VAL A 170 -9.20 -11.94 -7.25
C VAL A 170 -8.43 -11.00 -6.33
N ILE A 171 -7.31 -10.47 -6.82
CA ILE A 171 -6.43 -9.56 -6.10
C ILE A 171 -6.32 -8.26 -6.90
N GLY A 172 -6.86 -7.17 -6.37
CA GLY A 172 -6.75 -5.85 -6.98
C GLY A 172 -5.64 -5.02 -6.34
N ILE A 173 -4.80 -4.42 -7.16
CA ILE A 173 -3.69 -3.56 -6.73
C ILE A 173 -3.92 -2.15 -7.28
N SER A 174 -4.10 -1.19 -6.38
CA SER A 174 -4.22 0.23 -6.72
C SER A 174 -3.79 1.06 -5.52
N ILE A 175 -2.62 1.70 -5.57
CA ILE A 175 -2.07 2.50 -4.46
C ILE A 175 -3.04 3.58 -3.99
N GLY A 176 -3.58 4.37 -4.93
CA GLY A 176 -4.59 5.38 -4.64
C GLY A 176 -5.97 4.81 -4.32
N GLY A 177 -6.24 3.56 -4.75
CA GLY A 177 -7.53 2.90 -4.59
C GLY A 177 -8.68 3.43 -5.45
N GLU A 178 -8.40 4.34 -6.40
CA GLU A 178 -9.42 5.02 -7.23
C GLU A 178 -9.38 4.64 -8.72
N THR A 179 -8.56 3.66 -9.12
CA THR A 179 -8.48 3.22 -10.52
C THR A 179 -9.80 2.58 -10.96
N ALA A 180 -10.58 3.28 -11.78
CA ALA A 180 -11.95 2.90 -12.16
C ALA A 180 -12.06 1.47 -12.71
N ALA A 181 -11.15 1.05 -13.60
CA ALA A 181 -11.18 -0.29 -14.19
C ALA A 181 -10.93 -1.40 -13.14
N VAL A 182 -9.98 -1.18 -12.22
CA VAL A 182 -9.69 -2.12 -11.13
C VAL A 182 -10.90 -2.21 -10.20
N ASN A 183 -11.43 -1.07 -9.77
CA ASN A 183 -12.60 -1.00 -8.89
C ASN A 183 -13.81 -1.72 -9.50
N LYS A 184 -14.10 -1.46 -10.78
CA LYS A 184 -15.21 -2.11 -11.49
C LYS A 184 -15.01 -3.62 -11.61
N ALA A 185 -13.80 -4.07 -11.92
CA ALA A 185 -13.49 -5.50 -12.01
C ALA A 185 -13.60 -6.20 -10.65
N LEU A 186 -13.21 -5.55 -9.55
CA LEU A 186 -13.39 -6.12 -8.20
C LEU A 186 -14.86 -6.21 -7.79
N GLU A 187 -15.66 -5.19 -8.10
CA GLU A 187 -17.10 -5.18 -7.87
C GLU A 187 -17.76 -6.40 -8.55
N ILE A 188 -17.56 -6.56 -9.86
CA ILE A 188 -18.11 -7.67 -10.65
C ILE A 188 -17.62 -9.02 -10.10
N SER A 189 -16.33 -9.11 -9.73
CA SER A 189 -15.77 -10.34 -9.18
C SER A 189 -16.44 -10.77 -7.88
N LYS A 190 -16.76 -9.79 -7.01
CA LYS A 190 -17.48 -10.01 -5.76
C LYS A 190 -18.94 -10.42 -6.01
N GLU A 191 -19.61 -9.78 -6.96
CA GLU A 191 -20.97 -10.14 -7.39
C GLU A 191 -21.04 -11.60 -7.90
N ASN A 192 -19.99 -12.05 -8.59
CA ASN A 192 -19.82 -13.44 -9.04
C ASN A 192 -19.41 -14.43 -7.93
N GLY A 193 -19.28 -13.94 -6.69
CA GLY A 193 -19.00 -14.74 -5.50
C GLY A 193 -17.54 -15.13 -5.31
N ALA A 194 -16.61 -14.63 -6.13
CA ALA A 194 -15.19 -14.86 -5.93
C ALA A 194 -14.70 -14.15 -4.66
N SER A 195 -13.67 -14.70 -4.02
CA SER A 195 -13.02 -13.99 -2.91
C SER A 195 -12.17 -12.84 -3.43
N VAL A 196 -12.22 -11.68 -2.79
CA VAL A 196 -11.50 -10.48 -3.23
C VAL A 196 -10.49 -10.01 -2.18
N ILE A 197 -9.27 -9.71 -2.61
CA ILE A 197 -8.24 -9.04 -1.81
C ILE A 197 -7.94 -7.68 -2.45
N SER A 198 -7.97 -6.62 -1.66
CA SER A 198 -7.63 -5.26 -2.10
C SER A 198 -6.30 -4.82 -1.50
N ILE A 199 -5.35 -4.41 -2.35
CA ILE A 199 -4.06 -3.83 -1.96
C ILE A 199 -4.08 -2.35 -2.33
N THR A 200 -4.01 -1.48 -1.31
CA THR A 200 -4.11 -0.01 -1.44
C THR A 200 -3.36 0.68 -0.31
N SER A 201 -3.22 1.99 -0.35
CA SER A 201 -2.62 2.77 0.74
C SER A 201 -3.63 3.47 1.64
N PHE A 202 -4.87 3.60 1.21
CA PHE A 202 -5.89 4.42 1.88
C PHE A 202 -7.09 3.57 2.30
N GLU A 203 -7.44 3.59 3.59
CA GLU A 203 -8.55 2.79 4.12
C GLU A 203 -9.90 3.27 3.59
N GLY A 204 -10.05 4.59 3.39
CA GLY A 204 -11.24 5.22 2.80
C GLY A 204 -11.28 5.26 1.28
N SER A 205 -10.48 4.45 0.57
CA SER A 205 -10.51 4.42 -0.90
C SER A 205 -11.57 3.48 -1.46
N THR A 206 -12.07 3.77 -2.66
CA THR A 206 -13.17 3.00 -3.28
C THR A 206 -12.88 1.49 -3.36
N ILE A 207 -11.63 1.11 -3.64
CA ILE A 207 -11.20 -0.30 -3.72
C ILE A 207 -11.45 -1.11 -2.44
N THR A 208 -11.50 -0.47 -1.26
CA THR A 208 -11.67 -1.18 0.02
C THR A 208 -13.09 -1.69 0.21
N SER A 209 -14.07 -1.09 -0.47
CA SER A 209 -15.48 -1.51 -0.41
C SER A 209 -15.72 -2.90 -1.03
N PHE A 210 -14.83 -3.33 -1.93
CA PHE A 210 -14.94 -4.60 -2.63
C PHE A 210 -14.13 -5.73 -1.98
N GLY A 211 -13.06 -5.41 -1.25
CA GLY A 211 -12.19 -6.42 -0.63
C GLY A 211 -12.85 -7.17 0.53
N ASP A 212 -12.70 -8.51 0.54
CA ASP A 212 -12.95 -9.33 1.74
C ASP A 212 -11.78 -9.23 2.73
N ILE A 213 -10.58 -8.98 2.19
CA ILE A 213 -9.35 -8.71 2.93
C ILE A 213 -8.73 -7.45 2.34
N ILE A 214 -8.43 -6.47 3.19
CA ILE A 214 -7.78 -5.22 2.80
C ILE A 214 -6.35 -5.26 3.33
N LEU A 215 -5.37 -5.11 2.43
CA LEU A 215 -3.96 -4.99 2.76
C LEU A 215 -3.52 -3.54 2.50
N LEU A 216 -3.24 -2.83 3.58
CA LEU A 216 -2.73 -1.46 3.51
C LEU A 216 -1.21 -1.46 3.38
N VAL A 217 -0.70 -0.75 2.37
CA VAL A 217 0.73 -0.51 2.15
C VAL A 217 1.06 0.96 2.31
N TYR A 218 2.27 1.27 2.77
CA TYR A 218 2.68 2.67 2.92
C TYR A 218 2.82 3.34 1.55
N ASN A 219 2.30 4.55 1.41
CA ASN A 219 2.37 5.32 0.18
C ASN A 219 3.66 6.12 0.18
N SER A 220 4.45 5.99 -0.90
CA SER A 220 5.70 6.72 -1.09
C SER A 220 5.55 8.24 -1.01
N ALA A 221 4.37 8.76 -1.34
CA ALA A 221 4.06 10.18 -1.24
C ALA A 221 4.10 10.71 0.21
N PHE A 222 4.05 9.82 1.20
CA PHE A 222 4.16 10.18 2.60
C PHE A 222 5.61 10.08 3.12
N VAL A 223 6.55 9.62 2.29
CA VAL A 223 8.00 9.67 2.56
C VAL A 223 8.59 10.95 1.96
N ASP A 224 8.56 11.07 0.63
CA ASP A 224 9.04 12.23 -0.14
C ASP A 224 8.60 12.09 -1.62
N VAL A 225 7.71 12.98 -2.07
CA VAL A 225 7.13 12.96 -3.43
C VAL A 225 8.09 13.52 -4.48
N GLU A 226 8.99 14.43 -4.09
CA GLU A 226 9.80 15.19 -5.03
C GLU A 226 11.10 14.47 -5.40
N ARG A 227 11.62 13.63 -4.48
CA ARG A 227 12.91 12.95 -4.66
C ARG A 227 12.81 11.51 -5.13
N PHE A 228 11.66 10.83 -4.97
CA PHE A 228 11.53 9.40 -5.26
C PHE A 228 10.43 9.04 -6.27
N ILE A 229 10.84 8.42 -7.37
CA ILE A 229 9.93 7.94 -8.43
C ILE A 229 9.27 6.60 -8.05
N ASN A 230 9.90 5.78 -7.20
CA ASN A 230 9.46 4.41 -6.93
C ASN A 230 8.30 4.35 -5.93
N THR A 231 7.08 4.23 -6.45
CA THR A 231 5.86 4.08 -5.64
C THR A 231 5.55 2.63 -5.23
N GLN A 232 6.24 1.63 -5.80
CA GLN A 232 5.85 0.21 -5.69
C GLN A 232 6.65 -0.58 -4.64
N PHE A 233 7.67 0.02 -4.04
CA PHE A 233 8.54 -0.69 -3.08
C PHE A 233 7.76 -1.28 -1.89
N SER A 234 6.79 -0.55 -1.35
CA SER A 234 5.90 -1.03 -0.30
C SER A 234 5.10 -2.28 -0.72
N ILE A 235 4.68 -2.37 -1.99
CA ILE A 235 4.01 -3.56 -2.52
C ILE A 235 5.01 -4.70 -2.65
N MET A 236 6.24 -4.46 -3.10
CA MET A 236 7.28 -5.50 -3.16
C MET A 236 7.55 -6.12 -1.78
N TYR A 237 7.68 -5.29 -0.75
CA TYR A 237 7.82 -5.76 0.63
C TYR A 237 6.64 -6.65 1.06
N LEU A 238 5.39 -6.22 0.78
CA LEU A 238 4.20 -7.03 1.04
C LEU A 238 4.21 -8.37 0.26
N LEU A 239 4.61 -8.34 -1.02
CA LEU A 239 4.74 -9.57 -1.83
C LEU A 239 5.77 -10.52 -1.23
N ASP A 240 6.89 -10.03 -0.72
CA ASP A 240 7.90 -10.84 -0.03
C ASP A 240 7.34 -11.49 1.23
N LEU A 241 6.58 -10.75 2.04
CA LEU A 241 5.92 -11.31 3.23
C LEU A 241 4.98 -12.46 2.86
N ILE A 242 4.17 -12.29 1.81
CA ILE A 242 3.26 -13.33 1.31
C ILE A 242 4.05 -14.53 0.78
N CYS A 243 5.06 -14.30 -0.05
CA CYS A 243 5.84 -15.36 -0.68
C CYS A 243 6.66 -16.16 0.33
N ILE A 244 7.33 -15.50 1.27
CA ILE A 244 8.08 -16.16 2.35
C ILE A 244 7.13 -17.00 3.20
N SER A 245 5.93 -16.48 3.50
CA SER A 245 4.91 -17.21 4.26
C SER A 245 4.41 -18.45 3.49
N LEU A 246 4.21 -18.36 2.18
CA LEU A 246 3.89 -19.51 1.32
C LEU A 246 5.06 -20.53 1.27
N LEU A 247 6.31 -20.08 1.19
CA LEU A 247 7.47 -20.96 1.09
C LEU A 247 7.78 -21.71 2.40
N ARG A 248 7.13 -21.37 3.52
CA ARG A 248 7.12 -22.19 4.74
C ARG A 248 6.48 -23.56 4.51
N TYR A 249 5.62 -23.71 3.49
CA TYR A 249 5.08 -25.01 3.09
C TYR A 249 6.05 -25.73 2.15
N GLY A 250 6.60 -26.87 2.58
CA GLY A 250 7.61 -27.61 1.84
C GLY A 250 7.18 -28.03 0.43
N GLU A 251 5.90 -28.31 0.23
CA GLU A 251 5.32 -28.63 -1.09
C GLU A 251 5.48 -27.48 -2.10
N LEU A 252 5.27 -26.23 -1.68
CA LEU A 252 5.37 -25.04 -2.55
C LEU A 252 6.83 -24.74 -2.87
N ARG A 253 7.72 -24.94 -1.90
CA ARG A 253 9.17 -24.84 -2.11
C ARG A 253 9.68 -25.88 -3.12
N ASN A 254 9.17 -27.10 -3.05
CA ASN A 254 9.51 -28.15 -4.02
C ASN A 254 9.01 -27.81 -5.43
N LYS A 255 7.80 -27.24 -5.58
CA LYS A 255 7.30 -26.74 -6.87
C LYS A 255 8.17 -25.61 -7.42
N MET A 256 8.56 -24.66 -6.58
CA MET A 256 9.50 -23.59 -6.94
C MET A 256 10.85 -24.13 -7.42
N ARG A 257 11.42 -25.13 -6.73
CA ARG A 257 12.68 -25.74 -7.17
C ARG A 257 12.55 -26.37 -8.56
N LYS A 258 11.47 -27.11 -8.82
CA LYS A 258 11.20 -27.70 -10.14
C LYS A 258 11.14 -26.65 -11.25
N THR A 259 10.48 -25.52 -11.02
CA THR A 259 10.40 -24.44 -12.03
C THR A 259 11.73 -23.73 -12.24
N VAL A 260 12.56 -23.58 -11.20
CA VAL A 260 13.93 -23.05 -11.32
C VAL A 260 14.81 -24.01 -12.11
N ASP A 261 14.78 -25.30 -11.81
CA ASP A 261 15.59 -26.33 -12.47
C ASP A 261 15.23 -26.45 -13.96
N ALA A 262 13.94 -26.35 -14.30
CA ALA A 262 13.47 -26.38 -15.69
C ALA A 262 14.06 -25.25 -16.56
N ILE A 263 14.24 -24.05 -15.99
CA ILE A 263 14.84 -22.91 -16.70
C ILE A 263 16.36 -23.08 -16.80
N ARG A 264 17.02 -23.57 -15.74
CA ARG A 264 18.47 -23.81 -15.73
C ARG A 264 18.90 -24.89 -16.71
N GLY A 265 18.07 -25.91 -16.92
CA GLY A 265 18.33 -26.95 -17.92
C GLY A 265 18.19 -26.49 -19.38
N HIS A 266 17.95 -25.20 -19.64
CA HIS A 266 17.86 -24.60 -20.99
C HIS A 266 18.96 -23.56 -21.25
N GLN A 267 19.92 -23.41 -20.33
CA GLN A 267 21.15 -22.62 -20.50
C GLN A 267 22.31 -23.55 -20.84
#